data_AF-A0A848LDP6-F1
#
_entry.id   AF-A0A848LDP6-F1
#
_cell.length_a   1.000
_cell.length_b   1.000
_cell.length_c   1.000
_cell.angle_alpha   90.00
_cell.angle_beta   90.00
_cell.angle_gamma   90.00
#
_symmetry.space_group_name_H-M   'P 1'
#
loop_
_entity.id
_entity.type
_entity.pdbx_description
1 polymer ?
#
loop_
_entity_poly.entity_id
_entity_poly.type
_entity_poly.pdbx_seq_one_letter_code
_entity_poly.pdbx_strand_id
1 'polypeptide(L)'
;MSATAVASSEEHELALLLNGRCRACAERIPGGTALRGLPCPRCGEATLPSPTDREVLHQLATERASVRLWLAVAAVAVAGFAASWFPLLTSVLLIVALVWIRVTIVRPALQFLTPRRRMVSRLTLRLAAGCFVAAAILLHELLTFVPAFGALAKVVLSASQVAAAGIFARRYLAWQTEREARGLPMEPWEVTLLVVFLLLLLGLTTAAGMLLWWVFQQLGVLNTFLAGPAVGG
;
A
#
# COMPACT_ATOMS: atom_id res chain seq x y z
N MET A 1 -34.00 -28.35 -3.97
CA MET A 1 -33.11 -27.17 -3.92
C MET A 1 -31.75 -27.60 -4.40
N SER A 2 -31.27 -27.01 -5.49
CA SER A 2 -30.07 -27.47 -6.22
C SER A 2 -28.81 -27.05 -5.46
N ALA A 3 -27.83 -27.95 -5.31
CA ALA A 3 -26.57 -27.69 -4.61
C ALA A 3 -25.82 -26.44 -5.16
N THR A 4 -26.04 -26.10 -6.42
CA THR A 4 -25.51 -24.90 -7.09
C THR A 4 -26.12 -23.58 -6.58
N ALA A 5 -27.37 -23.57 -6.12
CA ALA A 5 -28.02 -22.38 -5.56
C ALA A 5 -27.60 -22.11 -4.11
N VAL A 6 -27.24 -23.18 -3.37
CA VAL A 6 -26.73 -23.06 -2.00
C VAL A 6 -25.29 -22.51 -2.03
N ALA A 7 -24.45 -23.05 -2.91
CA ALA A 7 -23.08 -22.57 -3.09
C ALA A 7 -22.99 -21.10 -3.52
N SER A 8 -23.87 -20.64 -4.43
CA SER A 8 -23.89 -19.24 -4.86
C SER A 8 -24.41 -18.28 -3.78
N SER A 9 -25.31 -18.73 -2.91
CA SER A 9 -25.78 -17.98 -1.74
C SER A 9 -24.65 -17.80 -0.73
N GLU A 10 -23.93 -18.87 -0.40
CA GLU A 10 -22.81 -18.84 0.53
C GLU A 10 -21.67 -17.92 0.04
N GLU A 11 -21.32 -18.00 -1.25
CA GLU A 11 -20.32 -17.10 -1.85
C GLU A 11 -20.74 -15.63 -1.80
N HIS A 12 -22.03 -15.35 -2.03
CA HIS A 12 -22.56 -13.99 -1.97
C HIS A 12 -22.55 -13.44 -0.54
N GLU A 13 -22.96 -14.25 0.44
CA GLU A 13 -22.92 -13.90 1.86
C GLU A 13 -21.48 -13.63 2.33
N LEU A 14 -20.53 -14.46 1.91
CA LEU A 14 -19.12 -14.26 2.20
C LEU A 14 -18.58 -12.97 1.56
N ALA A 15 -19.01 -12.68 0.33
CA ALA A 15 -18.62 -11.44 -0.35
C ALA A 15 -19.17 -10.19 0.35
N LEU A 16 -20.38 -10.25 0.94
CA LEU A 16 -20.93 -9.17 1.76
C LEU A 16 -20.08 -8.97 3.03
N LEU A 17 -19.71 -10.05 3.71
CA LEU A 17 -18.85 -10.00 4.90
C LEU A 17 -17.45 -9.43 4.59
N LEU A 18 -16.85 -9.83 3.46
CA LEU A 18 -15.56 -9.29 2.98
C LEU A 18 -15.62 -7.81 2.63
N ASN A 19 -16.81 -7.27 2.38
CA ASN A 19 -17.03 -5.84 2.16
C ASN A 19 -17.46 -5.09 3.44
N GLY A 20 -17.37 -5.73 4.61
CA GLY A 20 -17.75 -5.14 5.89
C GLY A 20 -19.26 -4.93 6.04
N ARG A 21 -20.07 -5.75 5.36
CA ARG A 21 -21.54 -5.72 5.43
C ARG A 21 -22.08 -6.98 6.09
N CYS A 22 -23.23 -6.87 6.73
CA CYS A 22 -23.91 -8.02 7.33
C CYS A 22 -24.41 -8.97 6.24
N ARG A 23 -24.18 -10.27 6.44
CA ARG A 23 -24.68 -11.33 5.54
C ARG A 23 -26.21 -11.36 5.42
N ALA A 24 -26.92 -11.05 6.51
CA ALA A 24 -28.39 -11.14 6.56
C ALA A 24 -29.09 -9.87 6.08
N CYS A 25 -28.65 -8.69 6.55
CA CYS A 25 -29.32 -7.42 6.25
C CYS A 25 -28.56 -6.50 5.28
N ALA A 26 -27.39 -6.89 4.78
CA ALA A 26 -26.52 -6.12 3.87
C ALA A 26 -26.09 -4.71 4.37
N GLU A 27 -26.43 -4.36 5.61
CA GLU A 27 -26.09 -3.10 6.26
C GLU A 27 -24.61 -3.05 6.63
N ARG A 28 -24.03 -1.83 6.64
CA ARG A 28 -22.61 -1.67 7.01
C ARG A 28 -22.38 -1.99 8.48
N ILE A 29 -21.41 -2.87 8.72
CA ILE A 29 -20.99 -3.26 10.07
C ILE A 29 -19.94 -2.25 10.58
N PRO A 30 -20.05 -1.77 11.83
CA PRO A 30 -19.02 -0.91 12.42
C PRO A 30 -17.66 -1.63 12.52
N GLY A 31 -16.56 -0.87 12.48
CA GLY A 31 -15.22 -1.45 12.55
C GLY A 31 -15.01 -2.25 13.84
N GLY A 32 -14.32 -3.39 13.75
CA GLY A 32 -14.02 -4.29 14.86
C GLY A 32 -15.11 -5.32 15.18
N THR A 33 -16.40 -5.04 14.92
CA THR A 33 -17.47 -5.99 15.29
C THR A 33 -17.46 -7.25 14.43
N ALA A 34 -17.23 -7.14 13.12
CA ALA A 34 -17.06 -8.29 12.23
C ALA A 34 -15.87 -9.16 12.66
N LEU A 35 -14.74 -8.56 13.01
CA LEU A 35 -13.53 -9.30 13.42
C LEU A 35 -13.71 -9.97 14.78
N ARG A 36 -14.43 -9.34 15.71
CA ARG A 36 -14.69 -9.87 17.06
C ARG A 36 -15.86 -10.87 17.12
N GLY A 37 -16.56 -11.10 16.01
CA GLY A 37 -17.74 -11.99 15.98
C GLY A 37 -18.93 -11.42 16.75
N LEU A 38 -19.01 -10.10 16.93
CA LEU A 38 -20.13 -9.46 17.60
C LEU A 38 -21.37 -9.47 16.71
N PRO A 39 -22.59 -9.54 17.29
CA PRO A 39 -23.82 -9.51 16.51
C PRO A 39 -23.99 -8.17 15.77
N CYS A 40 -24.68 -8.20 14.64
CA CYS A 40 -25.00 -7.01 13.89
C CYS A 40 -25.87 -6.06 14.74
N PRO A 41 -25.53 -4.76 14.86
CA PRO A 41 -26.31 -3.82 15.68
C PRO A 41 -27.72 -3.56 15.13
N ARG A 42 -28.00 -3.90 13.86
CA ARG A 42 -29.30 -3.70 13.22
C ARG A 42 -30.20 -4.94 13.30
N CYS A 43 -29.68 -6.12 12.94
CA CYS A 43 -30.48 -7.33 12.82
C CYS A 43 -30.18 -8.39 13.89
N GLY A 44 -29.21 -8.17 14.79
CA GLY A 44 -28.84 -9.12 15.84
C GLY A 44 -28.10 -10.38 15.36
N GLU A 45 -28.05 -10.63 14.06
CA GLU A 45 -27.40 -11.80 13.47
C GLU A 45 -25.91 -11.83 13.78
N ALA A 46 -25.40 -13.00 14.19
CA ALA A 46 -23.98 -13.22 14.43
C ALA A 46 -23.17 -13.02 13.14
N THR A 47 -22.12 -12.20 13.21
CA THR A 47 -21.28 -11.89 12.03
C THR A 47 -20.35 -13.05 11.65
N LEU A 48 -19.97 -13.88 12.61
CA LEU A 48 -19.18 -15.11 12.44
C LEU A 48 -19.76 -16.18 13.37
N PRO A 49 -20.70 -17.02 12.90
CA PRO A 49 -21.35 -18.02 13.76
C PRO A 49 -20.45 -19.21 14.08
N SER A 50 -19.45 -19.50 13.24
CA SER A 50 -18.53 -20.62 13.42
C SER A 50 -17.06 -20.19 13.32
N PRO A 51 -16.14 -20.86 14.05
CA PRO A 51 -14.69 -20.64 13.91
C PRO A 51 -14.16 -21.06 12.54
N THR A 52 -14.83 -22.00 11.87
CA THR A 52 -14.52 -22.44 10.50
C THR A 52 -14.77 -21.33 9.47
N ASP A 53 -15.84 -20.56 9.60
CA ASP A 53 -16.13 -19.45 8.67
C ASP A 53 -15.08 -18.35 8.76
N ARG A 54 -14.54 -18.11 9.97
CA ARG A 54 -13.45 -17.15 10.19
C ARG A 54 -12.18 -17.56 9.43
N GLU A 55 -11.80 -18.83 9.50
CA GLU A 55 -10.62 -19.33 8.80
C GLU A 55 -10.79 -19.25 7.28
N VAL A 56 -11.95 -19.67 6.76
CA VAL A 56 -12.27 -19.60 5.32
C VAL A 56 -12.24 -18.15 4.81
N LEU A 57 -12.80 -17.21 5.57
CA LEU A 57 -12.74 -15.78 5.26
C LEU A 57 -11.29 -15.25 5.24
N HIS A 58 -10.46 -15.65 6.20
CA HIS A 58 -9.04 -15.26 6.23
C HIS A 58 -8.26 -15.83 5.05
N GLN A 59 -8.49 -17.08 4.67
CA GLN A 59 -7.83 -17.71 3.53
C GLN A 59 -8.22 -17.03 2.21
N LEU A 60 -9.52 -16.84 1.96
CA LEU A 60 -10.02 -16.19 0.75
C LEU A 60 -9.58 -14.73 0.64
N ALA A 61 -9.56 -13.99 1.75
CA ALA A 61 -9.04 -12.62 1.77
C ALA A 61 -7.53 -12.59 1.44
N THR A 62 -6.76 -13.54 1.98
CA THR A 62 -5.31 -13.61 1.79
C THR A 62 -4.96 -13.99 0.35
N GLU A 63 -5.68 -14.93 -0.23
CA GLU A 63 -5.48 -15.40 -1.61
C GLU A 63 -5.86 -14.33 -2.63
N ARG A 64 -7.03 -13.69 -2.49
CA ARG A 64 -7.40 -12.58 -3.38
C ARG A 64 -6.41 -11.42 -3.31
N ALA A 65 -5.88 -11.14 -2.11
CA ALA A 65 -4.87 -10.10 -1.93
C ALA A 65 -3.50 -10.48 -2.53
N SER A 66 -3.08 -11.76 -2.48
CA SER A 66 -1.82 -12.20 -3.11
C SER A 66 -1.90 -12.15 -4.62
N VAL A 67 -3.00 -12.62 -5.22
CA VAL A 67 -3.20 -12.59 -6.67
C VAL A 67 -3.17 -11.15 -7.18
N ARG A 68 -3.90 -10.23 -6.54
CA ARG A 68 -3.91 -8.80 -6.92
C ARG A 68 -2.53 -8.15 -6.79
N LEU A 69 -1.77 -8.51 -5.76
CA LEU A 69 -0.42 -8.00 -5.58
C LEU A 69 0.51 -8.49 -6.70
N TRP A 70 0.52 -9.79 -6.99
CA TRP A 70 1.40 -10.34 -8.02
C TRP A 70 1.01 -9.89 -9.42
N LEU A 71 -0.29 -9.66 -9.69
CA LEU A 71 -0.74 -9.00 -10.91
C LEU A 71 -0.19 -7.58 -11.03
N ALA A 72 -0.22 -6.78 -9.96
CA ALA A 72 0.37 -5.44 -9.97
C ALA A 72 1.89 -5.49 -10.18
N VAL A 73 2.60 -6.42 -9.54
CA VAL A 73 4.05 -6.61 -9.72
C VAL A 73 4.37 -7.02 -11.16
N ALA A 74 3.64 -7.98 -11.72
CA ALA A 74 3.82 -8.41 -13.10
C ALA A 74 3.54 -7.29 -14.11
N ALA A 75 2.45 -6.53 -13.90
CA ALA A 75 2.13 -5.37 -14.73
C ALA A 75 3.24 -4.31 -14.69
N VAL A 76 3.81 -4.05 -13.52
CA VAL A 76 4.93 -3.11 -13.36
C VAL A 76 6.20 -3.64 -14.01
N ALA A 77 6.48 -4.94 -13.91
CA ALA A 77 7.65 -5.54 -14.57
C ALA A 77 7.57 -5.44 -16.10
N VAL A 78 6.42 -5.77 -16.68
CA VAL A 78 6.18 -5.70 -18.13
C VAL A 78 6.21 -4.26 -18.62
N ALA A 79 5.44 -3.37 -17.98
CA ALA A 79 5.39 -1.97 -18.36
C ALA A 79 6.72 -1.25 -18.11
N GLY A 80 7.45 -1.61 -17.04
CA GLY A 80 8.78 -1.09 -16.74
C GLY A 80 9.82 -1.43 -17.81
N PHE A 81 9.72 -2.62 -18.41
CA PHE A 81 10.58 -3.02 -19.53
C PHE A 81 10.33 -2.14 -20.76
N ALA A 82 9.05 -1.95 -21.13
CA ALA A 82 8.68 -1.05 -22.23
C ALA A 82 9.00 0.44 -21.94
N ALA A 83 8.86 0.85 -20.69
CA ALA A 83 9.10 2.21 -20.21
C ALA A 83 10.57 2.53 -19.97
N SER A 84 11.49 1.56 -20.09
CA SER A 84 12.91 1.74 -19.74
C SER A 84 13.63 2.80 -20.59
N TRP A 85 13.04 3.22 -21.71
CA TRP A 85 13.48 4.35 -22.54
C TRP A 85 13.00 5.73 -22.05
N PHE A 86 12.01 5.79 -21.15
CA PHE A 86 11.40 7.04 -20.68
C PHE A 86 11.36 7.10 -19.14
N PRO A 87 12.34 7.77 -18.49
CA PRO A 87 12.50 7.74 -17.03
C PRO A 87 11.28 8.30 -16.26
N LEU A 88 10.58 9.29 -16.82
CA LEU A 88 9.36 9.84 -16.22
C LEU A 88 8.20 8.83 -16.20
N LEU A 89 8.16 7.92 -17.16
CA LEU A 89 7.06 6.96 -17.32
C LEU A 89 7.13 5.88 -16.24
N THR A 90 8.33 5.47 -15.82
CA THR A 90 8.55 4.53 -14.70
C THR A 90 8.02 5.10 -13.38
N SER A 91 8.24 6.40 -13.13
CA SER A 91 7.74 7.06 -11.92
C SER A 91 6.21 7.10 -11.87
N VAL A 92 5.57 7.41 -13.00
CA VAL A 92 4.10 7.39 -13.12
C VAL A 92 3.56 5.98 -12.89
N LEU A 93 4.20 4.97 -13.47
CA LEU A 93 3.82 3.56 -13.31
C LEU A 93 3.84 3.11 -11.84
N LEU A 94 4.90 3.49 -11.09
CA LEU A 94 5.01 3.19 -9.66
C LEU A 94 3.90 3.87 -8.84
N ILE A 95 3.60 5.14 -9.14
CA ILE A 95 2.52 5.87 -8.47
C ILE A 95 1.18 5.18 -8.73
N VAL A 96 0.89 4.83 -9.99
CA VAL A 96 -0.34 4.12 -10.38
C VAL A 96 -0.45 2.77 -9.67
N ALA A 97 0.63 1.99 -9.63
CA ALA A 97 0.64 0.70 -8.94
C ALA A 97 0.37 0.84 -7.43
N LEU A 98 0.95 1.84 -6.78
CA LEU A 98 0.70 2.10 -5.35
C LEU A 98 -0.73 2.59 -5.09
N VAL A 99 -1.28 3.44 -5.97
CA VAL A 99 -2.68 3.85 -5.91
C VAL A 99 -3.60 2.64 -6.10
N TRP A 100 -3.29 1.76 -7.04
CA TRP A 100 -4.02 0.52 -7.26
C TRP A 100 -4.01 -0.39 -6.03
N ILE A 101 -2.83 -0.65 -5.45
CA ILE A 101 -2.69 -1.42 -4.19
C ILE A 101 -3.48 -0.76 -3.06
N ARG A 102 -3.43 0.57 -2.97
CA ARG A 102 -4.17 1.32 -1.96
C ARG A 102 -5.68 1.12 -2.08
N VAL A 103 -6.22 1.18 -3.30
CA VAL A 103 -7.65 1.05 -3.55
C VAL A 103 -8.11 -0.40 -3.37
N THR A 104 -7.34 -1.37 -3.88
CA THR A 104 -7.76 -2.77 -3.99
C THR A 104 -7.43 -3.63 -2.77
N ILE A 105 -6.41 -3.26 -1.99
CA ILE A 105 -5.94 -4.03 -0.82
C ILE A 105 -6.14 -3.23 0.46
N VAL A 106 -5.61 -1.99 0.53
CA VAL A 106 -5.56 -1.24 1.79
C VAL A 106 -6.92 -0.72 2.21
N ARG A 107 -7.65 -0.06 1.30
CA ARG A 107 -8.96 0.54 1.61
C ARG A 107 -9.99 -0.44 2.18
N PRO A 108 -10.20 -1.64 1.60
CA PRO A 108 -11.14 -2.61 2.17
C PRO A 108 -10.67 -3.12 3.53
N ALA A 109 -9.39 -3.45 3.70
CA ALA A 109 -8.85 -3.92 4.99
C ALA A 109 -9.03 -2.89 6.13
N LEU A 110 -8.86 -1.60 5.84
CA LEU A 110 -9.05 -0.53 6.81
C LEU A 110 -10.50 -0.41 7.31
N GLN A 111 -11.49 -0.93 6.56
CA GLN A 111 -12.90 -0.87 6.96
C GLN A 111 -13.18 -1.71 8.21
N PHE A 112 -12.38 -2.76 8.45
CA PHE A 112 -12.54 -3.65 9.59
C PHE A 112 -11.93 -3.10 10.89
N LEU A 113 -11.11 -2.05 10.83
CA LEU A 113 -10.48 -1.46 12.00
C LEU A 113 -11.40 -0.42 12.68
N THR A 114 -11.24 -0.28 13.99
CA THR A 114 -11.86 0.82 14.76
C THR A 114 -11.42 2.20 14.26
N PRO A 115 -12.22 3.27 14.45
CA PRO A 115 -11.93 4.59 13.88
C PRO A 115 -10.54 5.14 14.23
N ARG A 116 -10.11 4.96 15.49
CA ARG A 116 -8.81 5.41 15.99
C ARG A 116 -7.64 4.65 15.34
N ARG A 117 -7.65 3.31 15.38
CA ARG A 117 -6.61 2.46 14.73
C ARG A 117 -6.62 2.63 13.20
N ARG A 118 -7.78 2.86 12.60
CA ARG A 118 -7.91 3.15 11.17
C ARG A 118 -7.15 4.42 10.78
N MET A 119 -7.24 5.49 11.57
CA MET A 119 -6.57 6.76 11.26
C MET A 119 -5.05 6.59 11.30
N VAL A 120 -4.51 5.98 12.36
CA VAL A 120 -3.06 5.75 12.49
C VAL A 120 -2.56 4.80 11.41
N SER A 121 -3.22 3.65 11.21
CA SER A 121 -2.84 2.71 10.15
C SER A 121 -2.89 3.33 8.75
N ARG A 122 -3.88 4.18 8.47
CA ARG A 122 -3.97 4.91 7.19
C ARG A 122 -2.79 5.88 7.02
N LEU A 123 -2.37 6.56 8.07
CA LEU A 123 -1.24 7.49 8.04
C LEU A 123 0.08 6.72 7.90
N THR A 124 0.28 5.65 8.68
CA THR A 124 1.47 4.79 8.59
C THR A 124 1.64 4.23 7.19
N LEU A 125 0.57 3.69 6.58
CA LEU A 125 0.62 3.17 5.21
C LEU A 125 0.82 4.28 4.15
N ARG A 126 0.35 5.51 4.41
CA ARG A 126 0.64 6.67 3.54
C ARG A 126 2.11 7.05 3.59
N LEU A 127 2.67 7.17 4.78
CA LEU A 127 4.07 7.54 4.96
C LEU A 127 4.99 6.44 4.43
N ALA A 128 4.68 5.17 4.70
CA ALA A 128 5.41 4.04 4.14
C ALA A 128 5.40 4.05 2.61
N ALA A 129 4.22 4.24 1.98
CA ALA A 129 4.13 4.38 0.52
C ALA A 129 4.96 5.56 0.00
N GLY A 130 4.93 6.71 0.70
CA GLY A 130 5.79 7.86 0.40
C GLY A 130 7.27 7.52 0.48
N CYS A 131 7.70 6.75 1.49
CA CYS A 131 9.09 6.30 1.62
C CYS A 131 9.49 5.39 0.47
N PHE A 132 8.63 4.45 0.06
CA PHE A 132 8.91 3.59 -1.08
C PHE A 132 9.04 4.39 -2.39
N VAL A 133 8.21 5.40 -2.60
CA VAL A 133 8.32 6.30 -3.78
C VAL A 133 9.60 7.13 -3.71
N ALA A 134 9.90 7.75 -2.58
CA ALA A 134 11.09 8.57 -2.42
C ALA A 134 12.38 7.75 -2.61
N ALA A 135 12.42 6.55 -2.03
CA ALA A 135 13.50 5.59 -2.26
C ALA A 135 13.56 5.16 -3.74
N ALA A 136 12.42 4.90 -4.39
CA ALA A 136 12.40 4.59 -5.82
C ALA A 136 13.07 5.65 -6.66
N ILE A 137 12.70 6.91 -6.47
CA ILE A 137 13.28 8.04 -7.19
C ILE A 137 14.79 8.10 -6.94
N LEU A 138 15.22 8.09 -5.68
CA LEU A 138 16.64 8.12 -5.31
C LEU A 138 17.45 6.99 -5.96
N LEU A 139 16.99 5.74 -5.84
CA LEU A 139 17.70 4.60 -6.40
C LEU A 139 17.70 4.61 -7.93
N HIS A 140 16.61 5.05 -8.59
CA HIS A 140 16.56 5.16 -10.04
C HIS A 140 17.49 6.25 -10.58
N GLU A 141 17.53 7.41 -9.92
CA GLU A 141 18.46 8.49 -10.27
C GLU A 141 19.92 8.03 -10.12
N LEU A 142 20.25 7.39 -9.00
CA LEU A 142 21.60 6.80 -8.79
C LEU A 142 21.95 5.78 -9.87
N LEU A 143 21.02 4.90 -10.27
CA LEU A 143 21.24 3.93 -11.34
C LEU A 143 21.43 4.57 -12.72
N THR A 144 20.93 5.79 -12.93
CA THR A 144 21.08 6.49 -14.22
C THR A 144 22.54 6.87 -14.49
N PHE A 145 23.37 6.96 -13.45
CA PHE A 145 24.82 7.19 -13.59
C PHE A 145 25.63 5.92 -13.93
N VAL A 146 25.00 4.74 -14.05
CA VAL A 146 25.67 3.47 -14.39
C VAL A 146 25.30 3.03 -15.82
N PRO A 147 26.12 3.37 -16.83
CA PRO A 147 25.85 3.03 -18.23
C PRO A 147 26.17 1.55 -18.50
N ALA A 148 25.16 0.67 -18.47
CA ALA A 148 25.10 -0.68 -19.09
C ALA A 148 24.06 -1.58 -18.37
N PHE A 149 23.91 -1.43 -17.05
CA PHE A 149 23.00 -2.26 -16.24
C PHE A 149 21.61 -1.62 -16.02
N GLY A 150 21.40 -0.40 -16.52
CA GLY A 150 20.28 0.46 -16.16
C GLY A 150 18.89 -0.14 -16.39
N ALA A 151 18.60 -0.71 -17.57
CA ALA A 151 17.22 -1.09 -17.89
C ALA A 151 16.71 -2.29 -17.06
N LEU A 152 17.40 -3.43 -17.09
CA LEU A 152 16.99 -4.61 -16.34
C LEU A 152 17.05 -4.38 -14.82
N ALA A 153 18.08 -3.69 -14.34
CA ALA A 153 18.18 -3.39 -12.91
C ALA A 153 17.06 -2.44 -12.46
N LYS A 154 16.70 -1.42 -13.25
CA LYS A 154 15.54 -0.53 -12.95
C LYS A 154 14.22 -1.29 -12.93
N VAL A 155 14.03 -2.28 -13.82
CA VAL A 155 12.83 -3.14 -13.82
C VAL A 155 12.76 -3.99 -12.55
N VAL A 156 13.85 -4.69 -12.21
CA VAL A 156 13.92 -5.50 -10.99
C VAL A 156 13.71 -4.64 -9.75
N LEU A 157 14.30 -3.45 -9.71
CA LEU A 157 14.18 -2.52 -8.60
C LEU A 157 12.75 -1.97 -8.47
N SER A 158 12.12 -1.58 -9.58
CA SER A 158 10.71 -1.14 -9.60
C SER A 158 9.76 -2.24 -9.15
N ALA A 159 9.90 -3.45 -9.70
CA ALA A 159 9.05 -4.59 -9.36
C ALA A 159 9.21 -5.01 -7.89
N SER A 160 10.46 -5.07 -7.41
CA SER A 160 10.76 -5.40 -6.02
C SER A 160 10.24 -4.34 -5.04
N GLN A 161 10.26 -3.06 -5.40
CA GLN A 161 9.68 -1.99 -4.58
C GLN A 161 8.16 -2.11 -4.46
N VAL A 162 7.45 -2.38 -5.56
CA VAL A 162 6.00 -2.61 -5.53
C VAL A 162 5.67 -3.86 -4.72
N ALA A 163 6.44 -4.94 -4.89
CA ALA A 163 6.30 -6.16 -4.11
C ALA A 163 6.53 -5.88 -2.62
N ALA A 164 7.62 -5.19 -2.25
CA ALA A 164 7.95 -4.85 -0.88
C ALA A 164 6.87 -3.97 -0.24
N ALA A 165 6.40 -2.94 -0.94
CA ALA A 165 5.33 -2.06 -0.46
C ALA A 165 4.02 -2.84 -0.24
N GLY A 166 3.66 -3.72 -1.17
CA GLY A 166 2.47 -4.54 -1.07
C GLY A 166 2.54 -5.60 0.03
N ILE A 167 3.69 -6.30 0.17
CA ILE A 167 3.94 -7.27 1.24
C ILE A 167 3.91 -6.57 2.60
N PHE A 168 4.58 -5.42 2.72
CA PHE A 168 4.56 -4.62 3.94
C PHE A 168 3.13 -4.22 4.30
N ALA A 169 2.38 -3.65 3.36
CA ALA A 169 1.00 -3.22 3.60
C ALA A 169 0.11 -4.39 4.05
N ARG A 170 0.23 -5.55 3.38
CA ARG A 170 -0.52 -6.77 3.75
C ARG A 170 -0.15 -7.27 5.13
N ARG A 171 1.14 -7.43 5.44
CA ARG A 171 1.61 -7.91 6.75
C ARG A 171 1.22 -6.96 7.87
N TYR A 172 1.41 -5.67 7.66
CA TYR A 172 1.02 -4.64 8.63
C TYR A 172 -0.49 -4.65 8.90
N LEU A 173 -1.32 -4.74 7.86
CA LEU A 173 -2.77 -4.80 7.99
C LEU A 173 -3.24 -6.10 8.65
N ALA A 174 -2.69 -7.25 8.24
CA ALA A 174 -3.01 -8.55 8.84
C ALA A 174 -2.73 -8.53 10.35
N TRP A 175 -1.55 -8.02 10.72
CA TRP A 175 -1.15 -7.87 12.11
C TRP A 175 -2.08 -6.92 12.89
N GLN A 176 -2.47 -5.78 12.30
CA GLN A 176 -3.44 -4.86 12.92
C GLN A 176 -4.84 -5.48 13.07
N THR A 177 -5.30 -6.24 12.07
CA THR A 177 -6.61 -6.91 12.12
C THR A 177 -6.63 -8.02 13.18
N GLU A 178 -5.52 -8.75 13.34
CA GLU A 178 -5.40 -9.79 14.37
C GLU A 178 -5.48 -9.19 15.77
N ARG A 179 -4.82 -8.06 16.02
CA ARG A 179 -4.92 -7.35 17.29
C ARG A 179 -6.33 -6.84 17.58
N GLU A 180 -6.99 -6.30 16.57
CA GLU A 180 -8.37 -5.82 16.67
C GLU A 180 -9.33 -6.99 16.96
N ALA A 181 -9.11 -8.15 16.34
CA ALA A 181 -9.86 -9.38 16.59
C ALA A 181 -9.67 -9.89 18.03
N ARG A 182 -8.46 -9.76 18.58
CA ARG A 182 -8.15 -10.05 19.99
C ARG A 182 -8.62 -8.96 20.97
N GLY A 183 -9.18 -7.85 20.48
CA GLY A 183 -9.66 -6.75 21.33
C GLY A 183 -8.55 -5.98 22.07
N LEU A 184 -7.30 -6.08 21.62
CA LEU A 184 -6.17 -5.45 22.30
C LEU A 184 -6.25 -3.92 22.22
N PRO A 185 -5.84 -3.19 23.27
CA PRO A 185 -5.74 -1.73 23.21
C PRO A 185 -4.62 -1.28 22.26
N MET A 186 -4.74 -0.04 21.80
CA MET A 186 -3.73 0.57 20.93
C MET A 186 -2.45 0.81 21.73
N GLU A 187 -1.34 0.23 21.27
CA GLU A 187 -0.05 0.37 21.94
C GLU A 187 0.76 1.57 21.44
N PRO A 188 1.62 2.17 22.28
CA PRO A 188 2.38 3.36 21.94
C PRO A 188 3.32 3.16 20.75
N TRP A 189 3.83 1.94 20.54
CA TRP A 189 4.71 1.68 19.42
C TRP A 189 4.03 1.83 18.06
N GLU A 190 2.69 1.67 17.96
CA GLU A 190 1.96 1.89 16.71
C GLU A 190 2.10 3.36 16.26
N VAL A 191 2.22 4.27 17.23
CA VAL A 191 2.54 5.69 17.00
C VAL A 191 4.03 5.87 16.74
N THR A 192 4.91 5.16 17.46
CA THR A 192 6.35 5.19 17.19
C THR A 192 6.65 4.79 15.75
N LEU A 193 5.99 3.77 15.20
CA LEU A 193 6.15 3.34 13.81
C LEU A 193 5.75 4.44 12.83
N LEU A 194 4.67 5.16 13.11
CA LEU A 194 4.25 6.33 12.33
C LEU A 194 5.34 7.40 12.33
N VAL A 195 5.91 7.73 13.50
CA VAL A 195 6.99 8.71 13.64
C VAL A 195 8.26 8.25 12.91
N VAL A 196 8.60 6.97 12.98
CA VAL A 196 9.74 6.39 12.25
C VAL A 196 9.58 6.57 10.74
N PHE A 197 8.41 6.26 10.17
CA PHE A 197 8.17 6.50 8.74
C PHE A 197 8.15 7.97 8.37
N LEU A 198 7.70 8.86 9.27
CA LEU A 198 7.77 10.31 9.06
C LEU A 198 9.23 10.78 8.96
N LEU A 199 10.06 10.38 9.93
CA LEU A 199 11.49 10.72 9.95
C LEU A 199 12.24 10.12 8.77
N LEU A 200 11.91 8.87 8.40
CA LEU A 200 12.48 8.22 7.22
C LEU A 200 12.12 8.98 5.93
N LEU A 201 10.84 9.37 5.78
CA LEU A 201 10.41 10.14 4.62
C LEU A 201 11.16 11.48 4.56
N LEU A 202 11.29 12.18 5.68
CA LEU A 202 12.04 13.43 5.78
C LEU A 202 13.53 13.23 5.42
N GLY A 203 14.15 12.14 5.89
CA GLY A 203 15.52 11.78 5.53
C GLY A 203 15.69 11.49 4.03
N LEU A 204 14.74 10.77 3.42
CA LEU A 204 14.79 10.48 2.00
C LEU A 204 14.56 11.75 1.14
N THR A 205 13.63 12.62 1.53
CA THR A 205 13.41 13.86 0.77
C THR A 205 14.57 14.84 0.91
N THR A 206 15.17 14.95 2.09
CA THR A 206 16.38 15.77 2.30
C THR A 206 17.57 15.22 1.51
N ALA A 207 17.78 13.91 1.52
CA ALA A 207 18.81 13.26 0.70
C ALA A 207 18.60 13.50 -0.81
N ALA A 208 17.36 13.41 -1.29
CA ALA A 208 17.03 13.70 -2.69
C ALA A 208 17.31 15.17 -3.06
N GLY A 209 16.97 16.10 -2.19
CA GLY A 209 17.29 17.53 -2.38
C GLY A 209 18.80 17.79 -2.42
N MET A 210 19.56 17.17 -1.51
CA MET A 210 21.03 17.27 -1.49
C MET A 210 21.67 16.68 -2.75
N LEU A 211 21.17 15.53 -3.23
CA LEU A 211 21.65 14.90 -4.45
C LEU A 211 21.41 15.80 -5.67
N LEU A 212 20.19 16.34 -5.82
CA LEU A 212 19.86 17.28 -6.90
C LEU A 212 20.74 18.53 -6.85
N TRP A 213 20.92 19.12 -5.67
CA TRP A 213 21.82 20.26 -5.46
C TRP A 213 23.25 19.94 -5.92
N TRP A 214 23.78 18.79 -5.51
CA TRP A 214 25.12 18.35 -5.91
C TRP A 214 25.24 18.16 -7.43
N VAL A 215 24.24 17.55 -8.08
CA VAL A 215 24.20 17.39 -9.55
C VAL A 215 24.18 18.76 -10.25
N PHE A 216 23.37 19.71 -9.79
CA PHE A 216 23.33 21.07 -10.38
C PHE A 216 24.65 21.82 -10.22
N GLN A 217 25.37 21.62 -9.12
CA GLN A 217 26.71 22.17 -8.93
C GLN A 217 27.69 21.58 -9.95
N GLN A 218 27.70 20.26 -10.15
CA GLN A 218 28.57 19.59 -11.12
C GLN A 218 28.28 20.01 -12.57
N LEU A 219 27.01 20.25 -12.91
CA LEU A 219 26.61 20.72 -14.24
C LEU A 219 26.90 22.22 -14.48
N GLY A 220 27.42 22.95 -13.49
CA GLY A 220 27.73 24.38 -13.62
C GLY A 220 26.51 25.30 -13.78
N VAL A 221 25.30 24.76 -13.61
CA VAL A 221 24.02 25.48 -13.77
C VAL A 221 23.85 26.53 -12.67
N LEU A 222 24.32 26.25 -11.45
CA LEU A 222 24.27 27.21 -10.34
C LEU A 222 25.22 28.40 -10.55
N ASN A 223 26.37 28.20 -11.20
CA ASN A 223 27.30 29.29 -11.52
C ASN A 223 26.78 30.18 -12.64
N THR A 224 26.08 29.62 -13.63
CA THR A 224 25.46 30.38 -14.72
C THR A 224 24.17 31.10 -14.30
N PHE A 225 23.43 30.61 -13.32
CA PHE A 225 22.27 31.32 -12.75
C PHE A 225 22.63 32.41 -11.73
N LEU A 226 23.68 32.21 -10.92
CA LEU A 226 24.16 33.24 -9.97
C LEU A 226 25.00 34.32 -10.68
N ALA A 227 25.66 33.99 -11.78
CA ALA A 227 26.20 34.95 -12.74
C ALA A 227 25.07 35.42 -13.69
N GLY A 228 24.05 36.09 -13.16
CA GLY A 228 23.09 36.82 -14.01
C GLY A 228 23.82 37.80 -14.94
N PRO A 229 23.22 38.19 -16.08
CA PRO A 229 23.89 39.05 -17.05
C PRO A 229 24.30 40.34 -16.32
N ALA A 230 25.60 40.56 -16.20
CA ALA A 230 26.11 41.90 -16.00
C ALA A 230 25.62 42.69 -17.21
N VAL A 231 24.53 43.42 -17.02
CA VAL A 231 23.99 44.39 -17.95
C VAL A 231 25.16 45.29 -18.33
N GLY A 232 25.64 45.15 -19.56
CA GLY A 232 26.66 46.01 -20.13
C GLY A 232 26.12 47.44 -20.12
N GLY A 233 26.73 48.28 -19.28
CA GLY A 233 26.76 49.73 -19.43
C GLY A 233 27.99 50.14 -20.22
#